data_AF-A0A8H6MQM0-F1
#
_entry.id   AF-A0A8H6MQM0-F1
#
_cell.length_a   1.000
_cell.length_b   1.000
_cell.length_c   1.000
_cell.angle_alpha   90.00
_cell.angle_beta   90.00
_cell.angle_gamma   90.00
#
_symmetry.space_group_name_H-M   'P 1'
#
loop_
_entity.id
_entity.type
_entity.pdbx_description
1 polymer ?
#
loop_
_entity_poly.entity_id
_entity_poly.type
_entity_poly.pdbx_seq_one_letter_code
_entity_poly.pdbx_strand_id
1 'polypeptide(L)'
;MDKARQVPKGKPPQADAKHLSSTGEYVLLYRGQYALQGTNITILGCPLFSDIPAHAMTPVSNGLNDLRSIDGWTVEEQCREHQEHLRWLNDRVKSIASADPESKIVILTHYSPTVDSRAVEARHANSPLRFGFQTDLANEDCWTSRNVELWAFGHTHFNCDFTDEKSGTRVYTNQRGYDFESAAGFRRDHVLNLDW
;
A
#
# COMPACT_ATOMS: atom_id res chain seq x y z
N MET A 1 75.07 17.79 25.57
CA MET A 1 74.90 17.22 24.22
C MET A 1 73.68 16.32 24.28
N ASP A 2 72.52 16.79 23.81
CA ASP A 2 71.40 15.92 23.44
C ASP A 2 70.58 16.66 22.40
N LYS A 3 70.56 16.12 21.18
CA LYS A 3 69.90 16.73 20.02
C LYS A 3 68.41 16.42 20.09
N ALA A 4 67.60 17.46 20.25
CA ALA A 4 66.14 17.37 20.09
C ALA A 4 65.81 16.93 18.66
N ARG A 5 65.15 15.78 18.53
CA ARG A 5 64.64 15.21 17.28
C ARG A 5 63.29 15.86 16.99
N GLN A 6 63.20 16.69 15.95
CA GLN A 6 61.93 17.22 15.47
C GLN A 6 61.09 16.09 14.88
N VAL A 7 59.83 15.99 15.34
CA VAL A 7 58.81 15.09 14.77
C VAL A 7 58.11 15.84 13.63
N PRO A 8 57.96 15.26 12.42
CA PRO A 8 57.28 15.95 11.33
C PRO A 8 55.77 16.02 11.59
N LYS A 9 55.19 17.21 11.40
CA LYS A 9 53.73 17.41 11.41
C LYS A 9 53.14 16.74 10.16
N GLY A 10 52.41 15.65 10.35
CA GLY A 10 51.61 15.02 9.29
C GLY A 10 50.52 15.97 8.80
N LYS A 11 50.32 15.99 7.47
CA LYS A 11 49.19 16.67 6.81
C LYS A 11 47.87 16.04 7.30
N PRO A 12 46.81 16.81 7.59
CA PRO A 12 45.52 16.22 7.91
C PRO A 12 45.01 15.43 6.70
N PRO A 13 44.36 14.28 6.91
CA PRO A 13 43.77 13.53 5.81
C PRO A 13 42.71 14.40 5.14
N GLN A 14 42.86 14.54 3.82
CA GLN A 14 41.87 15.13 2.96
C GLN A 14 40.66 14.19 3.00
N ALA A 15 39.52 14.67 3.50
CA ALA A 15 38.28 13.91 3.44
C ALA A 15 37.86 13.83 1.98
N ASP A 16 38.13 12.68 1.36
CA ASP A 16 37.63 12.36 0.04
C ASP A 16 36.10 12.36 0.08
N ALA A 17 35.54 13.16 -0.82
CA ALA A 17 34.13 13.36 -0.96
C ALA A 17 33.42 12.10 -1.49
N LYS A 18 32.20 11.91 -0.98
CA LYS A 18 31.08 11.16 -1.58
C LYS A 18 31.27 9.64 -1.70
N HIS A 19 30.98 8.95 -0.61
CA HIS A 19 30.27 7.68 -0.72
C HIS A 19 28.76 7.97 -0.72
N LEU A 20 28.18 8.19 -1.90
CA LEU A 20 26.74 8.14 -2.07
C LEU A 20 26.35 6.65 -2.02
N SER A 21 25.79 6.19 -0.90
CA SER A 21 25.19 4.87 -0.84
C SER A 21 24.06 4.81 -1.88
N SER A 22 24.20 3.95 -2.89
CA SER A 22 23.25 3.79 -3.99
C SER A 22 21.96 3.06 -3.61
N THR A 23 21.62 3.02 -2.33
CA THR A 23 20.36 2.50 -1.84
C THR A 23 19.30 3.58 -2.07
N GLY A 24 18.26 3.27 -2.84
CA GLY A 24 17.20 4.23 -3.18
C GLY A 24 16.49 4.82 -1.96
N GLU A 25 15.47 5.64 -2.21
CA GLU A 25 14.68 6.27 -1.16
C GLU A 25 13.70 5.27 -0.53
N TYR A 26 13.67 5.19 0.81
CA TYR A 26 12.63 4.48 1.54
C TYR A 26 11.51 5.46 1.92
N VAL A 27 10.32 5.23 1.39
CA VAL A 27 9.12 6.04 1.66
C VAL A 27 8.07 5.16 2.32
N LEU A 28 7.73 5.47 3.58
CA LEU A 28 6.63 4.81 4.28
C LEU A 28 5.29 5.40 3.83
N LEU A 29 4.45 4.57 3.20
CA LEU A 29 3.11 4.96 2.79
C LEU A 29 2.07 4.62 3.87
N TYR A 30 1.97 5.49 4.88
CA TYR A 30 0.91 5.43 5.90
C TYR A 30 0.12 6.74 5.86
N ARG A 31 -0.95 6.76 5.04
CA ARG A 31 -1.56 8.02 4.54
C ARG A 31 -0.50 8.90 3.89
N GLY A 32 0.37 8.27 3.11
CA GLY A 32 1.54 8.87 2.48
C GLY A 32 1.35 9.06 0.98
N GLN A 33 1.98 10.10 0.45
CA GLN A 33 2.01 10.41 -0.98
C GLN A 33 3.44 10.49 -1.47
N TYR A 34 3.68 10.00 -2.68
CA TYR A 34 4.95 10.13 -3.38
C TYR A 34 4.73 10.54 -4.84
N ALA A 35 5.25 11.69 -5.23
CA ALA A 35 5.21 12.16 -6.62
C ALA A 35 6.45 11.68 -7.38
N LEU A 36 6.27 10.98 -8.50
CA LEU A 36 7.39 10.51 -9.31
C LEU A 36 7.96 11.67 -10.12
N GLN A 37 9.22 12.03 -9.82
CA GLN A 37 9.91 13.13 -10.47
C GLN A 37 9.96 12.95 -11.99
N GLY A 38 9.65 14.01 -12.73
CA GLY A 38 9.64 14.01 -14.20
C GLY A 38 8.43 13.33 -14.83
N THR A 39 7.41 12.97 -14.05
CA THR A 39 6.15 12.37 -14.53
C THR A 39 4.94 13.11 -13.95
N ASN A 40 3.76 12.82 -14.47
CA ASN A 40 2.46 13.20 -13.91
C ASN A 40 1.89 12.13 -12.94
N ILE A 41 2.73 11.20 -12.49
CA ILE A 41 2.31 10.06 -11.66
C ILE A 41 2.49 10.39 -10.18
N THR A 42 1.44 10.14 -9.41
CA THR A 42 1.46 10.19 -7.95
C THR A 42 1.07 8.84 -7.36
N ILE A 43 1.89 8.33 -6.44
CA ILE A 43 1.59 7.15 -5.64
C ILE A 43 0.98 7.59 -4.32
N LEU A 44 -0.19 7.05 -3.99
CA LEU A 44 -0.83 7.16 -2.70
C LEU A 44 -0.77 5.81 -1.99
N GLY A 45 -0.58 5.80 -0.68
CA GLY A 45 -0.72 4.56 0.05
C GLY A 45 -1.06 4.71 1.53
N CYS A 46 -1.82 3.73 1.99
CA CYS A 46 -2.22 3.53 3.37
C CYS A 46 -2.59 2.05 3.58
N PRO A 47 -2.71 1.57 4.82
CA PRO A 47 -3.20 0.21 5.05
C PRO A 47 -4.59 -0.07 4.46
N LEU A 48 -5.50 0.92 4.50
CA LEU A 48 -6.92 0.78 4.16
C LEU A 48 -7.61 -0.35 4.95
N PHE A 49 -7.34 -0.46 6.25
CA PHE A 49 -8.07 -1.37 7.16
C PHE A 49 -9.55 -1.52 6.81
N SER A 50 -10.16 -2.70 6.97
CA SER A 50 -11.56 -2.90 6.56
C SER A 50 -12.58 -2.19 7.45
N ASP A 51 -13.68 -1.74 6.84
CA ASP A 51 -14.90 -1.32 7.55
C ASP A 51 -15.75 -2.56 7.87
N ILE A 52 -15.77 -2.95 9.15
CA ILE A 52 -16.39 -4.19 9.58
C ILE A 52 -17.81 -3.89 10.10
N PRO A 53 -18.87 -4.45 9.49
CA PRO A 53 -20.23 -4.22 9.96
C PRO A 53 -20.46 -4.87 11.32
N ALA A 54 -21.35 -4.29 12.13
CA ALA A 54 -21.60 -4.71 13.51
C ALA A 54 -21.81 -6.24 13.69
N HIS A 55 -22.53 -6.88 12.77
CA HIS A 55 -22.82 -8.32 12.82
C HIS A 55 -21.58 -9.21 12.58
N ALA A 56 -20.52 -8.65 12.00
CA ALA A 56 -19.28 -9.37 11.68
C ALA A 56 -18.12 -9.05 12.65
N MET A 57 -18.27 -8.06 13.54
CA MET A 57 -17.20 -7.64 14.47
C MET A 57 -16.70 -8.79 15.35
N THR A 58 -17.59 -9.52 16.02
CA THR A 58 -17.19 -10.65 16.87
C THR A 58 -16.54 -11.80 16.10
N PRO A 59 -17.13 -12.31 14.99
CA PRO A 59 -16.45 -13.31 14.16
C PRO A 59 -15.07 -12.88 13.68
N VAL A 60 -14.93 -11.64 13.21
CA VAL A 60 -13.66 -11.10 12.69
C VAL A 60 -12.62 -10.96 13.81
N SER A 61 -12.99 -10.39 14.95
CA SER A 61 -12.13 -10.25 16.13
C SER A 61 -11.55 -11.59 16.59
N ASN A 62 -12.38 -12.64 16.62
CA ASN A 62 -11.94 -13.97 17.02
C ASN A 62 -11.13 -14.71 15.95
N GLY A 63 -11.35 -14.39 14.67
CA GLY A 63 -10.84 -15.14 13.53
C GLY A 63 -9.58 -14.59 12.88
N LEU A 64 -9.25 -13.30 13.08
CA LEU A 64 -8.03 -12.70 12.53
C LEU A 64 -6.93 -12.60 13.58
N ASN A 65 -5.74 -13.07 13.22
CA ASN A 65 -4.57 -13.04 14.10
C ASN A 65 -4.14 -11.61 14.46
N ASP A 66 -4.32 -10.66 13.55
CA ASP A 66 -3.91 -9.25 13.73
C ASP A 66 -4.64 -8.63 14.94
N LEU A 67 -5.95 -8.89 15.06
CA LEU A 67 -6.81 -8.41 16.14
C LEU A 67 -6.59 -9.15 17.47
N ARG A 68 -5.81 -10.24 17.46
CA ARG A 68 -5.45 -11.00 18.67
C ARG A 68 -4.04 -10.71 19.17
N SER A 69 -3.15 -10.31 18.27
CA SER A 69 -1.71 -10.27 18.53
C SER A 69 -1.18 -8.87 18.83
N ILE A 70 -1.93 -7.84 18.45
CA ILE A 70 -1.56 -6.43 18.67
C ILE A 70 -2.31 -5.91 19.89
N ASP A 71 -1.57 -5.57 20.94
CA ASP A 71 -2.14 -5.05 22.18
C ASP A 71 -2.87 -3.72 21.93
N GLY A 72 -4.10 -3.61 22.45
CA GLY A 72 -4.96 -2.44 22.25
C GLY A 72 -5.56 -2.26 20.85
N TRP A 73 -5.30 -3.16 19.89
CA TRP A 73 -5.88 -3.08 18.54
C TRP A 73 -7.23 -3.81 18.49
N THR A 74 -8.33 -3.06 18.45
CA THR A 74 -9.69 -3.60 18.40
C THR A 74 -10.33 -3.44 17.02
N VAL A 75 -11.46 -4.11 16.80
CA VAL A 75 -12.25 -3.94 15.56
C VAL A 75 -12.75 -2.50 15.42
N GLU A 76 -13.16 -1.87 16.53
CA GLU A 76 -13.61 -0.49 16.54
C GLU A 76 -12.48 0.47 16.16
N GLU A 77 -11.28 0.24 16.68
CA GLU A 77 -10.10 1.03 16.34
C GLU A 77 -9.71 0.84 14.86
N GLN A 78 -9.80 -0.40 14.36
CA GLN A 78 -9.60 -0.71 12.95
C GLN A 78 -10.60 0.04 12.05
N CYS A 79 -11.89 0.02 12.38
CA CYS A 79 -12.92 0.77 11.65
C CYS A 79 -12.68 2.29 11.76
N ARG A 80 -12.23 2.80 12.92
CA ARG A 80 -11.88 4.21 13.08
C ARG A 80 -10.75 4.60 12.12
N GLU A 81 -9.69 3.81 12.06
CA GLU A 81 -8.57 4.05 11.15
C GLU A 81 -8.95 3.85 9.67
N HIS A 82 -9.89 2.94 9.36
CA HIS A 82 -10.49 2.85 8.02
C HIS A 82 -11.09 4.19 7.59
N GLN A 83 -11.91 4.81 8.44
CA GLN A 83 -12.57 6.08 8.10
C GLN A 83 -11.55 7.20 7.84
N GLU A 84 -10.46 7.26 8.63
CA GLU A 84 -9.37 8.20 8.40
C GLU A 84 -8.61 7.90 7.08
N HIS A 85 -8.39 6.63 6.74
CA HIS A 85 -7.80 6.23 5.46
C HIS A 85 -8.67 6.62 4.27
N LEU A 86 -9.98 6.34 4.36
CA LEU A 86 -10.94 6.63 3.29
C LEU A 86 -11.06 8.13 3.04
N ARG A 87 -11.23 8.93 4.10
CA ARG A 87 -11.24 10.39 4.00
C ARG A 87 -9.99 10.92 3.32
N TRP A 88 -8.82 10.48 3.80
CA TRP A 88 -7.55 10.92 3.25
C TRP A 88 -7.39 10.56 1.78
N LEU A 89 -7.78 9.34 1.37
CA LEU A 89 -7.73 8.91 -0.04
C LEU A 89 -8.66 9.75 -0.92
N ASN A 90 -9.92 9.93 -0.51
CA ASN A 90 -10.90 10.72 -1.24
C ASN A 90 -10.42 12.17 -1.42
N ASP A 91 -9.98 12.81 -0.33
CA ASP A 91 -9.46 14.17 -0.36
C ASP A 91 -8.24 14.28 -1.30
N ARG A 92 -7.35 13.29 -1.25
CA ARG A 92 -6.10 13.36 -2.02
C ARG A 92 -6.31 13.11 -3.49
N VAL A 93 -7.10 12.10 -3.84
CA VAL A 93 -7.48 11.81 -5.24
C VAL A 93 -8.18 13.03 -5.85
N LYS A 94 -9.15 13.60 -5.13
CA LYS A 94 -9.87 14.80 -5.59
C LYS A 94 -8.94 15.99 -5.77
N SER A 95 -8.04 16.23 -4.81
CA SER A 95 -7.08 17.34 -4.87
C SER A 95 -6.13 17.21 -6.05
N ILE A 96 -5.62 16.00 -6.33
CA ILE A 96 -4.68 15.74 -7.43
C ILE A 96 -5.39 15.91 -8.77
N ALA A 97 -6.53 15.24 -8.95
CA ALA A 97 -7.33 15.31 -10.17
C ALA A 97 -7.79 16.75 -10.51
N SER A 98 -8.11 17.55 -9.48
CA SER A 98 -8.51 18.95 -9.68
C SER A 98 -7.34 19.87 -10.05
N ALA A 99 -6.12 19.55 -9.59
CA ALA A 99 -4.93 20.34 -9.86
C ALA A 99 -4.37 20.08 -11.27
N ASP A 100 -4.45 18.83 -11.72
CA ASP A 100 -4.03 18.40 -13.05
C ASP A 100 -4.98 17.28 -13.55
N PRO A 101 -5.89 17.59 -14.50
CA PRO A 101 -6.80 16.58 -15.07
C PRO A 101 -6.10 15.43 -15.77
N GLU A 102 -4.86 15.62 -16.22
CA GLU A 102 -4.06 14.58 -16.88
C GLU A 102 -3.20 13.78 -15.89
N SER A 103 -3.27 14.09 -14.59
CA SER A 103 -2.52 13.36 -13.56
C SER A 103 -2.91 11.89 -13.50
N LYS A 104 -1.93 11.04 -13.19
CA LYS A 104 -2.12 9.60 -13.03
C LYS A 104 -1.88 9.22 -11.58
N ILE A 105 -2.77 8.44 -11.00
CA ILE A 105 -2.73 8.05 -9.59
C ILE A 105 -2.59 6.54 -9.50
N VAL A 106 -1.61 6.11 -8.71
CA VAL A 106 -1.45 4.72 -8.28
C VAL A 106 -1.78 4.65 -6.80
N ILE A 107 -2.70 3.77 -6.42
CA ILE A 107 -3.06 3.53 -5.02
C ILE A 107 -2.51 2.18 -4.59
N LEU A 108 -1.77 2.17 -3.48
CA LEU A 108 -1.21 0.98 -2.86
C LEU A 108 -1.80 0.80 -1.46
N THR A 109 -2.52 -0.31 -1.25
CA THR A 109 -3.11 -0.63 0.05
C THR A 109 -2.72 -2.00 0.57
N HIS A 110 -2.83 -2.21 1.87
CA HIS A 110 -2.66 -3.57 2.40
C HIS A 110 -3.94 -4.38 2.22
N TYR A 111 -5.09 -3.84 2.63
CA TYR A 111 -6.40 -4.49 2.56
C TYR A 111 -7.07 -4.27 1.20
N SER A 112 -8.04 -5.14 0.88
CA SER A 112 -8.77 -5.09 -0.39
C SER A 112 -9.80 -3.94 -0.42
N PRO A 113 -9.83 -3.12 -1.48
CA PRO A 113 -10.77 -2.01 -1.63
C PRO A 113 -12.12 -2.42 -2.24
N THR A 114 -12.33 -3.71 -2.55
CA THR A 114 -13.50 -4.16 -3.29
C THR A 114 -14.03 -5.52 -2.82
N VAL A 115 -15.33 -5.71 -3.06
CA VAL A 115 -16.06 -6.97 -2.87
C VAL A 115 -16.31 -7.71 -4.19
N ASP A 116 -15.75 -7.23 -5.31
CA ASP A 116 -15.88 -7.89 -6.62
C ASP A 116 -15.38 -9.33 -6.56
N SER A 117 -16.19 -10.28 -7.04
CA SER A 117 -15.86 -11.71 -7.04
C SER A 117 -14.50 -12.05 -7.68
N ARG A 118 -13.97 -11.22 -8.58
CA ARG A 118 -12.65 -11.36 -9.21
C ARG A 118 -11.49 -11.04 -8.27
N ALA A 119 -11.76 -10.37 -7.13
CA ALA A 119 -10.81 -10.01 -6.08
C ALA A 119 -11.01 -10.83 -4.79
N VAL A 120 -12.09 -11.61 -4.70
CA VAL A 120 -12.44 -12.38 -3.50
C VAL A 120 -12.12 -13.86 -3.68
N GLU A 121 -11.34 -14.41 -2.76
CA GLU A 121 -11.07 -15.84 -2.75
C GLU A 121 -12.33 -16.64 -2.40
N ALA A 122 -12.65 -17.67 -3.20
CA ALA A 122 -13.87 -18.46 -3.03
C ALA A 122 -14.05 -19.04 -1.61
N ARG A 123 -12.95 -19.38 -0.93
CA ARG A 123 -12.98 -19.92 0.45
C ARG A 123 -13.52 -18.91 1.47
N HIS A 124 -13.38 -17.62 1.22
CA HIS A 124 -13.84 -16.55 2.10
C HIS A 124 -15.17 -15.93 1.65
N ALA A 125 -15.60 -16.16 0.41
CA ALA A 125 -16.80 -15.52 -0.16
C ALA A 125 -18.06 -15.62 0.71
N ASN A 126 -18.27 -16.77 1.37
CA ASN A 126 -19.41 -17.04 2.25
C ASN A 126 -19.09 -16.96 3.75
N SER A 127 -17.86 -16.58 4.12
CA SER A 127 -17.43 -16.47 5.51
C SER A 127 -17.64 -15.05 6.04
N PRO A 128 -18.11 -14.87 7.29
CA PRO A 128 -18.14 -13.54 7.91
C PRO A 128 -16.73 -12.95 8.08
N LEU A 129 -15.67 -13.77 8.01
CA LEU A 129 -14.30 -13.27 8.05
C LEU A 129 -13.94 -12.40 6.85
N ARG A 130 -14.67 -12.49 5.73
CA ARG A 130 -14.43 -11.65 4.54
C ARG A 130 -14.39 -10.15 4.87
N PHE A 131 -15.22 -9.70 5.82
CA PHE A 131 -15.27 -8.31 6.25
C PHE A 131 -13.98 -7.85 6.95
N GLY A 132 -13.17 -8.77 7.43
CA GLY A 132 -11.86 -8.47 7.97
C GLY A 132 -10.77 -8.34 6.90
N PHE A 133 -11.05 -8.64 5.62
CA PHE A 133 -10.05 -8.58 4.54
C PHE A 133 -10.34 -7.51 3.48
N GLN A 134 -11.61 -7.11 3.36
CA GLN A 134 -12.08 -6.26 2.28
C GLN A 134 -13.13 -5.25 2.74
N THR A 135 -13.27 -4.18 1.99
CA THR A 135 -14.34 -3.19 2.12
C THR A 135 -14.88 -2.85 0.73
N ASP A 136 -16.11 -2.35 0.62
CA ASP A 136 -16.71 -1.98 -0.68
C ASP A 136 -16.60 -0.48 -0.91
N LEU A 137 -15.60 -0.06 -1.69
CA LEU A 137 -15.40 1.36 -2.03
C LEU A 137 -16.01 1.76 -3.37
N ALA A 138 -16.86 0.93 -3.99
CA ALA A 138 -17.31 1.14 -5.38
C ALA A 138 -17.98 2.50 -5.67
N ASN A 139 -18.44 3.20 -4.63
CA ASN A 139 -19.10 4.51 -4.73
C ASN A 139 -18.26 5.68 -4.19
N GLU A 140 -17.01 5.44 -3.80
CA GLU A 140 -16.14 6.45 -3.21
C GLU A 140 -15.39 7.25 -4.29
N ASP A 141 -15.05 8.51 -4.00
CA ASP A 141 -14.34 9.39 -4.94
C ASP A 141 -12.98 8.79 -5.36
N CYS A 142 -12.28 8.15 -4.41
CA CYS A 142 -11.01 7.49 -4.66
C CYS A 142 -11.12 6.24 -5.55
N TRP A 143 -12.31 5.64 -5.65
CA TRP A 143 -12.56 4.51 -6.55
C TRP A 143 -13.05 4.98 -7.92
N THR A 144 -13.97 5.95 -7.94
CA THR A 144 -14.68 6.37 -9.15
C THR A 144 -13.89 7.34 -10.03
N SER A 145 -12.82 7.94 -9.50
CA SER A 145 -11.98 8.87 -10.25
C SER A 145 -11.25 8.19 -11.41
N ARG A 146 -11.37 8.79 -12.60
CA ARG A 146 -10.69 8.35 -13.82
C ARG A 146 -9.17 8.55 -13.77
N ASN A 147 -8.67 9.39 -12.86
CA ASN A 147 -7.23 9.60 -12.67
C ASN A 147 -6.58 8.43 -11.92
N VAL A 148 -7.35 7.54 -11.30
CA VAL A 148 -6.83 6.34 -10.64
C VAL A 148 -6.65 5.25 -11.68
N GLU A 149 -5.40 5.03 -12.07
CA GLU A 149 -5.05 4.11 -13.15
C GLU A 149 -4.80 2.69 -12.62
N LEU A 150 -4.26 2.59 -11.41
CA LEU A 150 -3.92 1.34 -10.75
C LEU A 150 -4.29 1.39 -9.27
N TRP A 151 -4.98 0.35 -8.81
CA TRP A 151 -5.12 0.04 -7.39
C TRP A 151 -4.53 -1.35 -7.12
N ALA A 152 -3.37 -1.38 -6.46
CA ALA A 152 -2.75 -2.63 -6.03
C ALA A 152 -2.94 -2.85 -4.54
N PHE A 153 -3.28 -4.09 -4.16
CA PHE A 153 -3.53 -4.45 -2.77
C PHE A 153 -2.94 -5.81 -2.36
N GLY A 154 -3.11 -6.19 -1.10
CA GLY A 154 -2.61 -7.44 -0.55
C GLY A 154 -3.59 -8.10 0.42
N HIS A 155 -3.06 -8.65 1.51
CA HIS A 155 -3.76 -9.23 2.67
C HIS A 155 -4.64 -10.47 2.40
N THR A 156 -5.27 -10.60 1.22
CA THR A 156 -6.19 -11.69 0.89
C THR A 156 -5.49 -13.00 0.52
N HIS A 157 -4.19 -12.96 0.21
CA HIS A 157 -3.41 -14.07 -0.36
C HIS A 157 -4.00 -14.64 -1.66
N PHE A 158 -4.79 -13.84 -2.37
CA PHE A 158 -5.43 -14.19 -3.62
C PHE A 158 -5.02 -13.19 -4.71
N ASN A 159 -4.62 -13.74 -5.87
CA ASN A 159 -4.08 -12.96 -6.97
C ASN A 159 -5.14 -12.65 -8.02
N CYS A 160 -5.27 -11.38 -8.39
CA CYS A 160 -6.20 -10.91 -9.40
C CYS A 160 -5.57 -9.83 -10.29
N ASP A 161 -6.08 -9.71 -11.51
CA ASP A 161 -5.72 -8.67 -12.47
C ASP A 161 -6.94 -8.42 -13.37
N PHE A 162 -7.63 -7.31 -13.14
CA PHE A 162 -8.80 -6.93 -13.93
C PHE A 162 -8.96 -5.42 -13.97
N THR A 163 -9.74 -4.93 -14.93
CA THR A 163 -10.14 -3.52 -14.98
C THR A 163 -11.57 -3.39 -14.48
N ASP A 164 -11.80 -2.45 -13.57
CA ASP A 164 -13.14 -2.02 -13.21
C ASP A 164 -13.76 -1.22 -14.36
N GLU A 165 -14.90 -1.68 -14.87
CA GLU A 165 -15.50 -1.13 -16.09
C GLU A 165 -16.06 0.28 -15.88
N LYS A 166 -16.41 0.63 -14.63
CA LYS A 166 -16.98 1.93 -14.29
C LYS A 166 -15.90 3.00 -14.16
N SER A 167 -14.91 2.76 -13.30
CA SER A 167 -13.82 3.70 -13.03
C SER A 167 -12.70 3.64 -14.08
N GLY A 168 -12.51 2.51 -14.75
CA GLY A 168 -11.34 2.28 -15.60
C GLY A 168 -10.09 1.88 -14.82
N THR A 169 -10.15 1.85 -13.48
CA THR A 169 -9.04 1.47 -12.61
C THR A 169 -8.64 0.02 -12.86
N ARG A 170 -7.35 -0.24 -13.08
CA ARG A 170 -6.81 -1.60 -13.03
C ARG A 170 -6.65 -2.03 -11.57
N VAL A 171 -7.29 -3.11 -11.19
CA VAL A 171 -7.25 -3.71 -9.86
C VAL A 171 -6.32 -4.91 -9.89
N TYR A 172 -5.28 -4.89 -9.06
CA TYR A 172 -4.15 -5.80 -9.22
C TYR A 172 -3.58 -6.35 -7.92
N THR A 173 -3.21 -7.63 -7.89
CA THR A 173 -2.44 -8.24 -6.80
C THR A 173 -1.45 -9.29 -7.31
N ASN A 174 -0.32 -9.44 -6.62
CA ASN A 174 0.70 -10.47 -6.86
C ASN A 174 1.36 -10.90 -5.54
N GLN A 175 0.53 -11.39 -4.64
CA GLN A 175 0.83 -11.82 -3.29
C GLN A 175 1.54 -13.17 -3.31
N ARG A 176 2.58 -13.31 -2.48
CA ARG A 176 3.30 -14.57 -2.30
C ARG A 176 2.47 -15.63 -1.58
N GLY A 177 1.59 -15.22 -0.66
CA GLY A 177 0.97 -16.12 0.31
C GLY A 177 1.92 -16.45 1.48
N TYR A 178 1.63 -17.54 2.17
CA TYR A 178 2.40 -17.99 3.33
C TYR A 178 3.67 -18.74 2.90
N ASP A 179 4.66 -18.83 3.79
CA ASP A 179 5.91 -19.57 3.54
C ASP A 179 5.67 -21.06 3.27
N PHE A 180 4.62 -21.62 3.88
CA PHE A 180 4.21 -23.02 3.72
C PHE A 180 3.12 -23.21 2.65
N GLU A 181 2.54 -22.14 2.12
CA GLU A 181 1.46 -22.18 1.13
C GLU A 181 1.54 -20.95 0.21
N SER A 182 2.16 -21.13 -0.96
CA SER A 182 2.24 -20.07 -1.97
C SER A 182 0.85 -19.80 -2.55
N ALA A 183 0.48 -18.53 -2.65
CA ALA A 183 -0.74 -18.12 -3.33
C ALA A 183 -0.68 -18.53 -4.82
N ALA A 184 -1.80 -19.03 -5.33
CA ALA A 184 -1.91 -19.40 -6.73
C ALA A 184 -1.64 -18.18 -7.63
N GLY A 185 -0.90 -18.39 -8.73
CA GLY A 185 -0.60 -17.34 -9.70
C GLY A 185 0.45 -16.32 -9.28
N PHE A 186 1.12 -16.48 -8.12
CA PHE A 186 2.23 -15.62 -7.73
C PHE A 186 3.38 -15.68 -8.75
N ARG A 187 3.92 -14.52 -9.11
CA ARG A 187 5.02 -14.37 -10.06
C ARG A 187 6.15 -13.56 -9.41
N ARG A 188 7.26 -14.23 -9.06
CA ARG A 188 8.38 -13.62 -8.30
C ARG A 188 9.00 -12.40 -8.98
N ASP A 189 9.34 -12.52 -10.26
CA ASP A 189 10.10 -11.51 -11.00
C ASP A 189 9.19 -10.68 -11.93
N HIS A 190 7.91 -10.58 -11.59
CA HIS A 190 6.94 -9.93 -12.46
C HIS A 190 7.04 -8.41 -12.39
N VAL A 191 7.10 -7.81 -13.57
CA VAL A 191 6.97 -6.37 -13.78
C VAL A 191 5.58 -6.09 -14.32
N LEU A 192 4.83 -5.26 -13.60
CA LEU A 192 3.55 -4.77 -14.07
C LEU A 192 3.78 -3.58 -15.01
N ASN A 193 3.47 -3.75 -16.29
CA ASN A 193 3.45 -2.65 -17.24
C ASN A 193 2.07 -1.99 -17.22
N LEU A 194 2.08 -0.66 -17.20
CA LEU A 194 0.88 0.17 -17.25
C LEU A 194 0.90 0.89 -18.60
N ASP A 195 -0.05 0.52 -19.45
CA ASP A 195 -0.22 1.06 -20.79
C ASP A 195 -1.17 2.26 -20.67
N TRP A 196 -0.59 3.43 -20.46
CA TRP A 196 -1.30 4.67 -20.15
C TRP A 196 -0.82 5.83 -20.99
#